data_AF-A0A7Y5J4Y0-F1
#
_entry.id   AF-A0A7Y5J4Y0-F1
#
_cell.length_a   1.000
_cell.length_b   1.000
_cell.length_c   1.000
_cell.angle_alpha   90.00
_cell.angle_beta   90.00
_cell.angle_gamma   90.00
#
_symmetry.space_group_name_H-M   'P 1'
#
loop_
_entity.id
_entity.type
_entity.pdbx_description
1 polymer ?
#
loop_
_entity_poly.entity_id
_entity_poly.type
_entity_poly.pdbx_seq_one_letter_code
_entity_poly.pdbx_strand_id
1 'polypeptide(L)' 'PVLIVSTLGEQYSITVYNAASSERSLRIMLIMAAIGTPLVISYTVFVFWTFRGKVKMDETSY' A
#
# COMPACT_ATOMS: atom_id res chain seq x y z
N PRO A 1 -8.64 -0.97 -19.13
CA PRO A 1 -8.10 -2.31 -18.81
C PRO A 1 -9.15 -3.20 -18.12
N VAL A 2 -9.18 -4.49 -18.44
CA VAL A 2 -10.06 -5.49 -17.79
C VAL A 2 -9.34 -6.06 -16.57
N LEU A 3 -10.05 -6.15 -15.45
CA LEU A 3 -9.57 -6.77 -14.21
C LEU A 3 -10.02 -8.23 -14.12
N ILE A 4 -11.29 -8.49 -14.40
CA ILE A 4 -11.87 -9.84 -14.37
C ILE A 4 -12.68 -10.02 -15.66
N VAL A 5 -12.27 -11.00 -16.47
CA VAL A 5 -12.95 -11.34 -17.72
C VAL A 5 -14.15 -12.21 -17.42
N SER A 6 -15.32 -11.87 -17.97
CA SER A 6 -16.52 -12.68 -17.82
C SER A 6 -16.55 -13.82 -18.85
N THR A 7 -16.93 -15.01 -18.42
CA THR A 7 -17.13 -16.19 -19.28
C THR A 7 -18.48 -16.20 -20.00
N LEU A 8 -19.43 -15.35 -19.58
CA LEU A 8 -20.77 -15.25 -20.18
C LEU A 8 -20.83 -14.24 -21.33
N GLY A 9 -19.81 -13.41 -21.50
CA GLY A 9 -19.73 -12.41 -22.56
C GLY A 9 -18.88 -11.22 -22.17
N GLU A 10 -18.17 -10.64 -23.14
CA GLU A 10 -17.19 -9.57 -22.93
C GLU A 10 -17.78 -8.33 -22.24
N GLN A 11 -19.07 -8.06 -22.47
CA GLN A 11 -19.86 -6.95 -21.92
C GLN A 11 -19.97 -6.97 -20.38
N TYR A 12 -19.91 -8.15 -19.78
CA TYR A 12 -20.01 -8.34 -18.33
C TYR A 12 -18.63 -8.39 -17.65
N SER A 13 -17.56 -8.14 -18.40
CA SER A 13 -16.22 -8.10 -17.83
C SER A 13 -16.08 -6.91 -16.87
N ILE A 14 -15.46 -7.15 -15.73
CA ILE A 14 -15.17 -6.10 -14.76
C ILE A 14 -13.91 -5.37 -15.24
N THR A 15 -14.09 -4.09 -15.57
CA THR A 15 -13.04 -3.18 -16.03
C THR A 15 -12.70 -2.18 -14.94
N VAL A 16 -11.54 -1.54 -15.04
CA VAL A 16 -11.14 -0.50 -14.07
C VAL A 16 -12.18 0.63 -13.98
N TYR A 17 -12.86 0.94 -15.07
CA TYR A 17 -13.83 2.03 -15.13
C TYR A 17 -15.18 1.66 -14.50
N ASN A 18 -15.64 0.41 -14.65
CA ASN A 18 -16.89 -0.03 -14.03
C ASN A 18 -16.73 -0.48 -12.57
N ALA A 19 -15.52 -0.88 -12.17
CA ALA A 19 -15.18 -1.28 -10.80
C ALA A 19 -14.76 -0.10 -9.92
N ALA A 20 -14.47 1.06 -10.51
CA ALA A 20 -14.05 2.24 -9.76
C ALA A 20 -15.18 2.77 -8.87
N SER A 21 -14.83 3.16 -7.65
CA SER A 21 -15.72 3.93 -6.78
C SER A 21 -15.95 5.34 -7.33
N SER A 22 -16.92 6.07 -6.76
CA SER A 22 -17.20 7.45 -7.15
C SER A 22 -15.94 8.33 -7.08
N GLU A 23 -15.82 9.30 -8.00
CA GLU A 23 -14.65 10.17 -8.11
C GLU A 23 -14.33 10.90 -6.79
N ARG A 24 -15.38 11.33 -6.07
CA ARG A 24 -15.24 11.99 -4.77
C ARG A 24 -14.60 11.07 -3.73
N SER A 25 -15.08 9.84 -3.61
CA SER A 25 -14.52 8.86 -2.67
C SER A 25 -13.07 8.50 -3.02
N LEU A 26 -12.79 8.30 -4.31
CA LEU A 26 -11.44 7.99 -4.79
C LEU A 26 -10.46 9.14 -4.48
N ARG A 27 -10.89 10.39 -4.69
CA ARG A 27 -10.08 11.58 -4.40
C ARG A 27 -9.77 11.73 -2.91
N ILE A 28 -10.74 11.45 -2.03
CA ILE A 28 -10.54 11.47 -0.57
C ILE A 28 -9.52 10.39 -0.17
N MET A 29 -9.68 9.16 -0.65
CA MET A 29 -8.75 8.06 -0.38
C MET A 29 -7.33 8.40 -0.88
N LEU A 30 -7.21 9.02 -2.05
CA LEU A 30 -5.92 9.44 -2.61
C LEU A 30 -5.23 10.49 -1.74
N ILE A 31 -5.97 11.47 -1.22
CA ILE A 31 -5.41 12.47 -0.29
C ILE A 31 -4.93 11.78 1.00
N MET A 32 -5.73 10.88 1.56
CA MET A 32 -5.37 10.13 2.77
C MET A 32 -4.12 9.27 2.55
N ALA A 33 -4.03 8.55 1.44
CA ALA A 33 -2.86 7.76 1.09
C ALA A 33 -1.63 8.66 0.86
N ALA A 34 -1.79 9.77 0.14
CA ALA A 34 -0.71 10.70 -0.16
C ALA A 34 -0.08 11.33 1.10
N ILE A 35 -0.82 11.44 2.20
CA ILE A 35 -0.31 11.93 3.49
C ILE A 35 0.14 10.78 4.40
N GLY A 36 -0.68 9.73 4.49
CA GLY A 36 -0.42 8.59 5.38
C GLY A 36 0.81 7.79 4.96
N THR A 37 0.98 7.53 3.67
CA THR A 37 2.12 6.76 3.15
C THR A 37 3.47 7.42 3.47
N PRO A 38 3.74 8.70 3.18
CA PRO A 38 5.03 9.31 3.52
C PRO A 38 5.28 9.39 5.03
N LEU A 39 4.24 9.53 5.86
CA LEU A 39 4.38 9.52 7.33
C LEU A 39 4.82 8.14 7.83
N VAL A 40 4.21 7.06 7.32
CA VAL A 40 4.61 5.70 7.68
C VAL A 40 6.03 5.41 7.18
N ILE A 41 6.37 5.83 5.97
CA ILE A 41 7.72 5.66 5.42
C ILE A 41 8.75 6.41 6.27
N SER A 42 8.49 7.67 6.65
CA SER A 42 9.44 8.45 7.43
C SER A 42 9.71 7.83 8.80
N TYR A 43 8.67 7.38 9.49
CA TYR A 43 8.80 6.64 10.76
C TYR A 43 9.57 5.32 10.56
N THR A 44 9.23 4.55 9.53
CA THR A 44 9.87 3.26 9.26
C THR A 44 11.36 3.44 8.96
N VAL A 45 11.72 4.45 8.16
CA VAL A 45 13.12 4.80 7.85
C VAL A 45 13.86 5.23 9.12
N PHE A 46 13.25 6.06 9.96
CA PHE A 46 13.83 6.50 11.22
C PHE A 46 14.13 5.33 12.16
N VAL A 47 13.18 4.42 12.34
CA VAL A 47 13.35 3.21 13.17
C VAL A 47 14.43 2.32 12.59
N PHE A 48 14.37 2.04 11.28
CA PHE A 48 15.39 1.23 10.61
C PHE A 48 16.78 1.82 10.81
N TRP A 49 16.92 3.15 10.69
CA TRP A 49 18.21 3.83 10.85
C TRP A 49 18.70 3.82 12.31
N THR A 50 17.80 4.01 13.27
CA THR A 50 18.10 3.99 14.72
C THR A 50 18.59 2.63 15.18
N PHE A 51 17.93 1.55 14.75
CA PHE A 51 18.31 0.18 15.09
C PHE A 51 19.26 -0.45 14.06
N ARG A 52 19.82 0.36 13.15
CA ARG A 52 20.78 -0.12 12.16
C ARG A 52 22.12 -0.37 12.83
N GLY A 53 22.33 -1.57 13.33
CA GLY A 53 23.59 -2.00 13.89
C GLY A 53 23.65 -3.52 13.97
N LYS A 54 24.85 -4.10 13.80
CA LYS A 54 25.05 -5.51 14.09
C LYS A 54 24.89 -5.71 15.60
N VAL A 55 24.00 -6.61 16.01
CA VAL A 55 23.89 -7.04 17.40
C VAL A 55 25.25 -7.64 17.78
N LYS A 56 25.97 -6.99 18.69
CA LYS A 56 27.18 -7.57 19.29
C LYS A 56 26.70 -8.54 20.35
N MET A 57 27.04 -9.82 20.18
CA MET A 57 26.85 -10.81 21.24
C MET A 57 27.85 -10.45 22.35
N ASP A 58 27.35 -10.10 23.52
CA ASP A 58 28.16 -9.99 24.73
C ASP A 58 28.08 -11.32 25.50
N GLU A 59 28.98 -11.56 26.46
CA GLU A 59 29.12 -12.83 27.21
C GLU A 59 27.85 -13.27 27.98
N THR A 60 26.81 -12.44 28.00
CA THR A 60 25.49 -12.71 28.61
C THR A 60 24.40 -13.08 27.60
N SER A 61 24.72 -13.20 26.31
CA SER A 61 23.81 -13.77 25.31
C SER A 61 23.70 -15.29 25.54
N TYR A 62 22.58 -15.73 26.12
CA TYR A 62 22.25 -17.16 26.29
C TYR A 62 22.04 -17.88 24.94
#